data_AF-A0A7J7MZR5-F1
#
_entry.id   AF-A0A7J7MZR5-F1
#
_cell.length_a   1.000
_cell.length_b   1.000
_cell.length_c   1.000
_cell.angle_alpha   90.00
_cell.angle_beta   90.00
_cell.angle_gamma   90.00
#
_symmetry.space_group_name_H-M   'P 1'
#
loop_
_entity.id
_entity.type
_entity.pdbx_description
1 polymer ?
#
loop_
_entity_poly.entity_id
_entity_poly.type
_entity_poly.pdbx_seq_one_letter_code
_entity_poly.pdbx_strand_id
1 'polypeptide(L)' 'MSSLHPQLVKNLQVLHALNKVCQPLKTIFITSDKDMKVALLAAERGIRTYGSDWLMKCVMRQELDLNAPQFAEPL' A
#
# COMPACT_ATOMS: atom_id res chain seq x y z
N MET A 1 0.32 7.41 -32.14
CA MET A 1 0.51 7.72 -30.71
C MET A 1 0.38 6.40 -29.95
N SER A 2 1.46 5.83 -29.41
CA SER A 2 1.36 4.56 -28.69
C SER A 2 0.67 4.80 -27.35
N SER A 3 -0.44 4.11 -27.10
CA SER A 3 -1.08 4.07 -25.80
C SER A 3 -0.10 3.57 -24.74
N LEU A 4 -0.09 4.21 -23.57
CA LEU A 4 0.67 3.74 -22.42
C LEU A 4 0.15 2.38 -21.96
N HIS A 5 1.07 1.48 -21.61
CA HIS A 5 0.71 0.15 -21.11
C HIS A 5 -0.19 0.27 -19.86
N PRO A 6 -1.30 -0.49 -19.74
CA PRO A 6 -2.28 -0.34 -18.65
C PRO A 6 -1.68 -0.41 -17.24
N GLN A 7 -0.68 -1.26 -17.03
CA GLN A 7 0.03 -1.37 -15.75
C GLN A 7 0.76 -0.08 -15.36
N LEU A 8 1.29 0.66 -16.34
CA LEU A 8 2.01 1.90 -16.10
C LEU A 8 1.05 3.01 -15.67
N VAL A 9 -0.14 3.05 -16.29
CA VAL A 9 -1.23 3.98 -15.92
C VAL A 9 -1.71 3.71 -14.49
N LYS A 10 -1.93 2.44 -14.13
CA LYS A 10 -2.30 2.04 -12.76
C LYS A 10 -1.27 2.54 -11.73
N ASN A 11 0.01 2.31 -11.97
CA ASN A 11 1.08 2.72 -11.05
C ASN A 11 1.12 4.24 -10.86
N LEU A 12 0.97 5.02 -11.94
CA LEU A 12 0.93 6.49 -11.87
C LEU A 12 -0.23 7.00 -11.01
N GLN A 13 -1.42 6.40 -11.14
CA GLN A 13 -2.57 6.76 -10.32
C GLN A 13 -2.33 6.48 -8.84
N VAL A 14 -1.70 5.34 -8.51
CA VAL A 14 -1.38 5.00 -7.13
C VAL A 14 -0.32 5.94 -6.56
N LEU A 15 0.74 6.26 -7.31
CA LEU A 15 1.75 7.22 -6.88
C LEU A 15 1.17 8.62 -6.64
N HIS A 16 0.27 9.07 -7.51
CA HIS A 16 -0.46 10.32 -7.34
C HIS A 16 -1.33 10.30 -6.08
N ALA A 17 -2.01 9.20 -5.81
CA ALA A 17 -2.78 9.03 -4.58
C ALA A 17 -1.88 9.06 -3.34
N LEU A 18 -0.73 8.37 -3.36
CA LEU A 18 0.25 8.39 -2.27
C LEU A 18 0.82 9.79 -2.03
N ASN A 19 1.01 10.60 -3.08
CA ASN A 19 1.46 12.00 -2.94
C ASN A 19 0.43 12.92 -2.28
N LYS A 20 -0.85 12.54 -2.25
CA LYS A 20 -1.94 13.31 -1.62
C LYS A 20 -2.19 12.92 -0.18
N VAL A 21 -1.45 11.94 0.37
CA VAL A 21 -1.62 11.50 1.75
C VAL A 21 -1.06 12.56 2.69
N CYS A 22 -1.95 13.28 3.39
CA CYS A 22 -1.57 14.32 4.35
C CYS A 22 -1.29 13.78 5.76
N GLN A 23 -1.72 12.55 6.08
CA GLN A 23 -1.58 11.94 7.42
C GLN A 23 -1.08 10.48 7.32
N PRO A 24 0.23 10.26 7.03
CA PRO A 24 0.78 8.92 6.82
C PRO A 24 0.51 7.94 7.98
N LEU A 25 0.69 8.39 9.23
CA LEU A 25 0.49 7.56 10.44
C LEU A 25 -0.96 7.08 10.66
N LYS A 26 -1.95 7.75 10.03
CA LYS A 26 -3.37 7.37 10.08
C LYS A 26 -3.84 6.69 8.80
N THR A 27 -2.94 6.46 7.86
CA THR A 27 -3.25 5.87 6.56
C THR A 27 -2.76 4.42 6.54
N ILE A 28 -3.59 3.53 6.00
CA ILE A 28 -3.23 2.15 5.72
C ILE A 28 -3.24 1.96 4.22
N PHE A 29 -2.14 1.42 3.69
CA PHE A 29 -2.02 1.07 2.28
C PHE A 29 -2.10 -0.45 2.13
N ILE A 30 -3.11 -0.91 1.39
CA ILE A 30 -3.30 -2.34 1.08
C ILE A 30 -2.75 -2.61 -0.30
N THR A 31 -1.88 -3.62 -0.40
CA THR A 31 -1.17 -3.96 -1.63
C THR A 31 -1.09 -5.48 -1.85
N SER A 32 -0.54 -5.87 -3.00
CA SER A 32 -0.27 -7.26 -3.36
C SER A 32 1.16 -7.41 -3.87
N ASP A 33 1.66 -8.65 -3.92
CA ASP A 33 3.02 -8.99 -4.37
C ASP A 33 3.39 -8.43 -5.75
N LYS A 34 2.38 -8.23 -6.61
CA LYS A 34 2.57 -7.68 -7.96
C LYS A 34 2.95 -6.19 -7.97
N ASP A 35 2.69 -5.47 -6.89
CA ASP A 35 2.87 -4.02 -6.77
C ASP A 35 3.96 -3.66 -5.74
N MET A 36 4.97 -4.53 -5.55
CA MET A 36 6.02 -4.40 -4.51
C MET A 36 6.77 -3.05 -4.53
N LYS A 37 7.07 -2.50 -5.71
CA LYS A 37 7.75 -1.18 -5.81
C LYS A 37 6.93 -0.04 -5.19
N VAL A 38 5.61 -0.10 -5.38
CA VAL A 38 4.69 0.94 -4.87
C VAL A 38 4.46 0.74 -3.37
N ALA A 39 4.45 -0.52 -2.91
CA ALA A 39 4.42 -0.86 -1.49
C ALA A 39 5.63 -0.29 -0.74
N LEU A 40 6.84 -0.45 -1.30
CA LEU A 40 8.07 0.07 -0.70
C LEU A 40 8.04 1.60 -0.59
N LEU A 41 7.61 2.29 -1.65
CA LEU A 41 7.45 3.75 -1.65
C LEU A 41 6.43 4.25 -0.63
N ALA A 42 5.35 3.50 -0.38
CA ALA A 42 4.40 3.83 0.67
C ALA A 42 5.02 3.66 2.06
N ALA A 43 5.76 2.57 2.28
CA ALA A 43 6.47 2.29 3.53
C ALA A 43 7.55 3.35 3.83
N GLU A 44 8.36 3.75 2.83
CA GLU A 44 9.36 4.83 2.94
C GLU A 44 8.73 6.17 3.36
N ARG A 45 7.45 6.39 3.07
CA ARG A 45 6.69 7.58 3.47
C ARG A 45 6.06 7.46 4.85
N GLY A 46 6.35 6.39 5.59
CA GLY A 46 5.79 6.11 6.91
C GLY A 46 4.32 5.69 6.87
N ILE A 47 3.80 5.28 5.71
CA ILE A 47 2.44 4.75 5.58
C ILE A 47 2.48 3.26 5.93
N ARG A 48 1.62 2.84 6.87
CA ARG A 48 1.53 1.43 7.22
C ARG A 48 1.05 0.61 6.04
N THR A 49 1.82 -0.38 5.64
CA THR A 49 1.57 -1.13 4.41
C THR A 49 1.35 -2.61 4.70
N TYR A 50 0.23 -3.17 4.25
CA TYR A 50 -0.16 -4.57 4.50
C TYR A 50 -0.66 -5.27 3.24
N GLY A 51 -0.64 -6.61 3.29
CA GLY A 51 -1.24 -7.47 2.28
C GLY A 51 -2.76 -7.62 2.45
N SER A 52 -3.40 -8.24 1.45
CA SER A 52 -4.83 -8.58 1.51
C SER A 52 -5.16 -9.61 2.60
N ASP A 53 -4.21 -10.47 2.97
CA ASP A 53 -4.38 -11.46 4.03
C ASP A 53 -4.55 -10.80 5.41
N TRP A 54 -3.81 -9.72 5.69
CA TRP A 54 -3.95 -8.91 6.89
C TRP A 54 -5.35 -8.29 6.97
N LEU A 55 -5.83 -7.70 5.87
CA LEU A 55 -7.17 -7.11 5.82
C LEU A 55 -8.25 -8.16 6.11
N MET A 56 -8.13 -9.35 5.51
CA MET A 56 -9.07 -10.44 5.77
C MET A 56 -9.03 -10.89 7.24
N LYS A 57 -7.86 -10.99 7.87
CA LYS A 57 -7.75 -11.30 9.31
C LYS A 57 -8.44 -10.23 10.16
N CYS A 58 -8.25 -8.95 9.84
CA CYS A 58 -8.91 -7.85 10.53
C CYS A 58 -10.43 -7.92 10.42
N VAL A 59 -10.96 -8.20 9.22
CA VAL A 59 -12.40 -8.35 8.99
C VAL A 59 -12.96 -9.51 9.81
N MET A 60 -12.28 -10.67 9.80
CA MET A 60 -12.74 -11.87 10.52
C MET A 60 -12.74 -11.68 12.04
N ARG A 61 -11.77 -10.94 12.58
CA ARG A 61 -11.64 -10.67 14.02
C ARG A 61 -12.40 -9.44 14.48
N GLN A 62 -12.90 -8.61 13.55
CA GLN A 62 -13.45 -7.29 13.82
C GLN A 62 -12.47 -6.40 14.61
N GLU A 63 -11.16 -6.55 14.37
CA GLU A 63 -10.09 -5.87 15.11
C GLU A 63 -8.97 -5.44 14.16
N LEU A 64 -8.42 -4.26 14.39
CA LEU A 64 -7.30 -3.73 13.61
C LEU A 64 -5.96 -4.07 14.28
N ASP A 65 -5.24 -5.05 13.75
CA ASP A 65 -3.93 -5.44 14.27
C ASP A 65 -2.83 -4.59 13.62
N LEU A 66 -2.59 -3.41 14.17
CA LEU A 66 -1.55 -2.49 13.71
C LEU A 66 -0.12 -2.91 14.08
N ASN A 67 0.03 -3.98 14.85
CA ASN A 67 1.32 -4.53 15.28
C ASN A 67 1.74 -5.74 14.43
N ALA A 68 0.89 -6.18 13.50
CA ALA A 68 1.23 -7.22 12.55
C ALA A 68 2.45 -6.81 11.69
N PRO A 69 3.27 -7.78 11.25
CA PRO A 69 4.37 -7.50 10.33
C PRO A 69 3.87 -6.76 9.08
N GLN A 70 4.54 -5.67 8.72
CA GLN A 70 4.20 -4.93 7.53
C GLN A 70 4.75 -5.62 6.28
N PHE A 71 4.09 -5.39 5.15
CA PHE A 71 4.41 -6.02 3.88
C PHE A 71 5.79 -5.62 3.33
N ALA A 72 6.20 -4.38 3.61
CA ALA A 72 7.52 -3.86 3.29
C ALA A 72 7.97 -3.01 4.47
N GLU A 73 8.93 -3.50 5.25
CA GLU A 73 9.60 -2.69 6.26
C GLU A 73 10.89 -2.10 5.63
N PRO A 74 11.12 -0.78 5.73
CA PRO A 74 12.42 -0.21 5.40
C PRO A 74 13.47 -0.80 6.35
N LEU A 75 14.58 -1.32 5.81
CA LEU A 75 15.73 -1.78 6.59
C LEU A 75 16.42 -0.63 7.32
#